data_AF-A0A2N1P8L6-F1
#
_entry.id   AF-A0A2N1P8L6-F1
#
_cell.length_a   1.000
_cell.length_b   1.000
_cell.length_c   1.000
_cell.angle_alpha   90.00
_cell.angle_beta   90.00
_cell.angle_gamma   90.00
#
_symmetry.space_group_name_H-M   'P 1'
#
loop_
_entity.id
_entity.type
_entity.pdbx_description
1 polymer ?
#
loop_
_entity_poly.entity_id
_entity_poly.type
_entity_poly.pdbx_seq_one_letter_code
_entity_poly.pdbx_strand_id
1 'polypeptide(L)'
;MPQQVVDLSSNREEIITGVAKSLSRSPQRTLVFRQIYFGKKNAKSVTELMKLTDLPRKRILEEGIKLVKSQIIKQVRVDEEIGYEKLSHIAAHKEQILRLTETPSKISQIATKRNPMPREIIQVKLPRDRTKTEHITIDDIDLVFP
;
A
#
# COMPACT_ATOMS: atom_id res chain seq x y z
N MET A 1 15.51 -23.11 8.68
CA MET A 1 15.61 -21.66 8.46
C MET A 1 14.23 -21.06 8.71
N PRO A 2 14.07 -20.02 9.55
CA PRO A 2 12.76 -19.44 9.81
C PRO A 2 12.24 -18.77 8.53
N GLN A 3 11.14 -19.30 8.00
CA GLN A 3 10.40 -18.66 6.90
C GLN A 3 9.80 -17.37 7.47
N GLN A 4 10.22 -16.21 6.97
CA GLN A 4 9.58 -14.94 7.32
C GLN A 4 8.20 -14.92 6.65
N VAL A 5 7.21 -15.50 7.33
CA VAL A 5 5.81 -15.52 6.90
C VAL A 5 5.25 -14.13 7.12
N VAL A 6 5.30 -13.30 6.08
CA VAL A 6 4.59 -12.02 6.07
C VAL A 6 3.12 -12.34 5.82
N ASP A 7 2.23 -11.90 6.72
CA ASP A 7 0.77 -11.96 6.53
C ASP A 7 0.38 -11.03 5.37
N LEU A 8 0.55 -11.54 4.15
CA LEU A 8 0.46 -10.79 2.91
C LEU A 8 -0.99 -10.51 2.51
N SER A 9 -1.94 -11.34 2.94
CA SER A 9 -3.35 -11.19 2.54
C SER A 9 -4.08 -10.12 3.33
N SER A 10 -3.80 -9.95 4.63
CA SER A 10 -4.59 -9.01 5.47
C SER A 10 -4.03 -7.59 5.50
N ASN A 11 -2.75 -7.40 5.16
CA ASN A 11 -2.06 -6.10 5.25
C ASN A 11 -1.54 -5.59 3.89
N ARG A 12 -2.00 -6.16 2.77
CA ARG A 12 -1.56 -5.80 1.42
C ARG A 12 -1.66 -4.29 1.14
N GLU A 13 -2.79 -3.69 1.46
CA GLU A 13 -3.02 -2.24 1.28
C GLU A 13 -2.01 -1.42 2.08
N GLU A 14 -1.75 -1.79 3.35
CA GLU A 14 -0.79 -1.09 4.22
C GLU A 14 0.66 -1.22 3.74
N ILE A 15 1.03 -2.38 3.21
CA ILE A 15 2.34 -2.59 2.60
C ILE A 15 2.48 -1.68 1.38
N ILE A 16 1.50 -1.69 0.47
CA ILE A 16 1.54 -0.87 -0.74
C ILE A 16 1.63 0.62 -0.41
N THR A 17 0.80 1.11 0.52
CA THR A 17 0.83 2.53 0.93
C THR A 17 2.11 2.89 1.67
N GLY A 18 2.61 2.01 2.53
CA GLY A 18 3.86 2.20 3.25
C GLY A 18 5.07 2.30 2.31
N VAL A 19 5.13 1.42 1.31
CA VAL A 19 6.15 1.43 0.27
C VAL A 19 6.05 2.70 -0.58
N ALA A 20 4.86 3.04 -1.08
CA ALA A 20 4.65 4.25 -1.87
C ALA A 20 5.05 5.53 -1.10
N LYS A 21 4.72 5.61 0.19
CA LYS A 21 5.11 6.73 1.08
C LYS A 21 6.62 6.80 1.31
N SER A 22 7.31 5.65 1.36
CA SER A 22 8.77 5.62 1.46
C SER A 22 9.45 6.08 0.17
N LEU A 23 8.88 5.72 -0.99
CA LEU A 23 9.39 6.11 -2.31
C LEU A 23 9.13 7.59 -2.61
N SER A 24 7.95 8.12 -2.27
CA SER A 24 7.57 9.51 -2.59
C SER A 24 8.46 10.58 -1.93
N ARG A 25 9.21 10.21 -0.89
CA ARG A 25 10.17 11.10 -0.21
C ARG A 25 11.43 11.40 -1.02
N SER A 26 11.77 10.62 -2.04
CA SER A 26 12.99 10.82 -2.82
C SER A 26 12.82 10.41 -4.28
N PRO A 27 12.98 11.33 -5.25
CA PRO A 27 12.84 11.01 -6.67
C PRO A 27 13.91 10.02 -7.13
N GLN A 28 15.14 10.12 -6.58
CA GLN A 28 16.22 9.19 -6.88
C GLN A 28 15.90 7.77 -6.39
N ARG A 29 15.23 7.63 -5.24
CA ARG A 29 14.80 6.33 -4.72
C ARG A 29 13.76 5.68 -5.62
N THR A 30 12.78 6.45 -6.08
CA THR A 30 11.75 6.00 -7.01
C THR A 30 12.37 5.55 -8.33
N LEU A 31 13.37 6.28 -8.81
CA LEU A 31 14.09 5.96 -10.04
C LEU A 31 14.87 4.63 -9.89
N VAL A 32 15.63 4.46 -8.80
CA VAL A 32 16.32 3.19 -8.49
C VAL A 32 15.33 2.03 -8.35
N PHE A 33 14.23 2.22 -7.62
CA PHE A 33 13.17 1.22 -7.49
C PHE A 33 12.56 0.85 -8.85
N ARG A 34 12.22 1.84 -9.68
CA ARG A 34 11.69 1.61 -11.03
C ARG A 34 12.67 0.76 -11.84
N GLN A 35 13.96 1.07 -11.80
CA GLN A 35 14.96 0.30 -12.54
C GLN A 35 15.14 -1.12 -12.01
N ILE A 36 15.12 -1.36 -10.69
CA ILE A 36 15.22 -2.73 -10.14
C ILE A 36 14.04 -3.60 -10.60
N TYR A 37 12.82 -3.04 -10.62
CA TYR A 37 11.60 -3.76 -11.02
C TYR A 37 11.31 -3.72 -12.54
N PHE A 38 12.18 -3.08 -13.32
CA PHE A 38 12.06 -3.01 -14.78
C PHE A 38 12.71 -4.22 -15.47
N GLY A 39 11.97 -4.82 -16.39
CA GLY A 39 12.45 -5.93 -17.23
C GLY A 39 12.35 -7.32 -16.58
N LYS A 40 12.96 -8.31 -17.24
CA LYS A 40 12.86 -9.74 -16.87
C LYS A 40 13.88 -10.18 -15.82
N LYS A 41 15.03 -9.51 -15.72
CA LYS A 41 16.08 -9.86 -14.74
C LYS A 41 15.54 -9.82 -13.32
N ASN A 42 15.94 -10.80 -12.50
CA ASN A 42 15.52 -10.88 -11.09
C ASN A 42 16.41 -10.06 -10.18
N ALA A 43 17.72 -10.07 -10.42
CA ALA A 43 18.70 -9.23 -9.76
C ALA A 43 19.39 -8.31 -10.78
N LYS A 44 19.73 -7.10 -10.32
CA LYS A 44 20.55 -6.15 -11.07
C LYS A 44 21.72 -5.71 -10.22
N SER A 45 22.90 -5.60 -10.82
CA SER A 45 24.09 -5.13 -10.12
C SER A 45 24.07 -3.61 -9.93
N VAL A 46 24.86 -3.10 -8.98
CA VAL A 46 25.00 -1.64 -8.79
C VAL A 46 25.57 -0.99 -10.05
N THR A 47 26.53 -1.63 -10.72
CA THR A 47 27.09 -1.11 -11.98
C THR A 47 26.06 -1.06 -13.10
N GLU A 48 25.16 -2.05 -13.21
CA GLU A 48 24.03 -2.00 -14.14
C GLU A 48 23.07 -0.86 -13.80
N LEU A 49 22.74 -0.68 -12.52
CA LEU A 49 21.87 0.40 -12.08
C LEU A 49 22.47 1.78 -12.38
N MET A 50 23.78 1.96 -12.19
CA MET A 50 24.47 3.20 -12.55
C MET A 50 24.24 3.59 -14.01
N LYS A 51 24.40 2.63 -14.93
CA LYS A 51 24.20 2.86 -16.36
C LYS A 51 22.76 3.20 -16.71
N LEU A 52 21.79 2.65 -15.98
CA LEU A 52 20.36 2.84 -16.24
C LEU A 52 19.80 4.12 -15.60
N THR A 53 20.37 4.55 -14.48
CA THR A 53 19.86 5.69 -13.71
C THR A 53 20.67 6.96 -13.91
N ASP A 54 21.88 6.86 -14.46
CA ASP A 54 22.88 7.95 -14.49
C ASP A 54 23.12 8.55 -13.10
N LEU A 55 23.17 7.68 -12.08
CA LEU A 55 23.41 8.07 -10.70
C LEU A 55 24.79 7.58 -10.27
N PRO A 56 25.52 8.36 -9.43
CA PRO A 56 26.79 7.92 -8.92
C PRO A 56 26.60 6.71 -7.99
N ARG A 57 27.59 5.81 -8.00
CA ARG A 57 27.60 4.57 -7.20
C ARG A 57 27.16 4.78 -5.75
N LYS A 58 27.70 5.82 -5.11
CA LYS A 58 27.41 6.17 -3.71
C LYS A 58 25.91 6.41 -3.47
N ARG A 59 25.24 7.14 -4.38
CA ARG A 59 23.80 7.42 -4.27
C ARG A 59 22.95 6.15 -4.41
N ILE A 60 23.32 5.26 -5.32
CA ILE A 60 22.62 3.97 -5.51
C ILE A 60 22.77 3.09 -4.28
N LEU A 61 23.97 3.05 -3.66
CA LEU A 61 24.19 2.31 -2.43
C LEU A 61 23.39 2.90 -1.26
N GLU A 62 23.39 4.22 -1.10
CA GLU A 62 22.62 4.91 -0.05
C GLU A 62 21.11 4.65 -0.18
N GLU A 63 20.54 4.82 -1.38
CA GLU A 63 19.11 4.58 -1.59
C GLU A 63 18.77 3.08 -1.58
N GLY A 64 19.66 2.23 -2.08
CA GLY A 64 19.50 0.78 -2.03
C GLY A 64 19.45 0.25 -0.61
N ILE A 65 20.33 0.71 0.29
CA ILE A 65 20.29 0.34 1.72
C ILE A 65 18.96 0.76 2.35
N LYS A 66 18.41 1.93 2.00
CA LYS A 66 17.10 2.39 2.53
C LYS A 66 15.96 1.49 2.03
N LEU A 67 16.00 1.06 0.78
CA LEU A 67 15.03 0.12 0.20
C LEU A 67 15.14 -1.27 0.84
N VAL A 68 16.35 -1.76 1.12
CA VAL A 68 16.58 -3.03 1.83
C VAL A 68 16.07 -2.96 3.26
N LYS A 69 16.38 -1.88 4.00
CA LYS A 69 15.87 -1.65 5.37
C LYS A 69 14.35 -1.57 5.43
N SER A 70 13.73 -1.08 4.37
CA SER A 70 12.27 -1.02 4.25
C SER A 70 11.66 -2.34 3.77
N GLN A 71 12.46 -3.41 3.60
CA GLN A 71 12.04 -4.72 3.09
C GLN A 71 11.36 -4.67 1.72
N ILE A 72 11.74 -3.70 0.87
CA ILE A 72 11.18 -3.51 -0.48
C ILE A 72 11.97 -4.31 -1.53
N ILE A 73 13.26 -4.49 -1.28
CA ILE A 73 14.19 -5.24 -2.14
C ILE A 73 15.10 -6.09 -1.27
N LYS A 74 15.71 -7.11 -1.87
CA LYS A 74 16.73 -7.93 -1.21
C LYS A 74 18.11 -7.57 -1.74
N GLN A 75 19.08 -7.38 -0.85
CA GLN A 75 20.49 -7.25 -1.25
C GLN A 75 21.05 -8.63 -1.57
N VAL A 76 21.70 -8.76 -2.72
CA VAL A 76 22.32 -10.00 -3.19
C VAL A 76 23.72 -9.70 -3.72
N ARG A 77 24.54 -10.73 -3.90
CA ARG A 77 25.82 -10.59 -4.60
C ARG A 77 25.64 -11.07 -6.03
N VAL A 78 25.97 -10.22 -7.00
CA VAL A 78 25.85 -10.48 -8.44
C VAL A 78 27.21 -10.18 -9.05
N ASP A 79 27.82 -11.15 -9.74
CA ASP A 79 29.13 -10.97 -10.41
C ASP A 79 30.19 -10.31 -9.51
N GLU A 80 30.34 -10.86 -8.30
CA GLU A 80 31.25 -10.40 -7.24
C GLU A 80 30.96 -9.01 -6.63
N GLU A 81 30.02 -8.25 -7.18
CA GLU A 81 29.57 -6.95 -6.69
C GLU A 81 28.22 -7.00 -5.95
N ILE A 82 27.86 -5.89 -5.30
CA ILE A 82 26.55 -5.75 -4.66
C ILE A 82 25.50 -5.58 -5.76
N GLY A 83 24.42 -6.34 -5.65
CA GLY A 83 23.23 -6.21 -6.47
C GLY A 83 21.97 -6.19 -5.62
N TYR A 84 20.86 -5.93 -6.30
CA TYR A 84 19.54 -5.88 -5.69
C TYR A 84 18.57 -6.77 -6.45
N GLU A 85 17.83 -7.57 -5.71
CA GLU A 85 16.83 -8.50 -6.21
C GLU A 85 15.42 -8.01 -5.87
N LYS A 86 14.51 -8.18 -6.83
CA LYS A 86 13.08 -7.87 -6.67
C LYS A 86 12.39 -8.91 -5.78
N LEU A 87 11.41 -8.46 -5.01
CA LEU A 87 10.56 -9.35 -4.21
C LEU A 87 9.27 -9.66 -4.98
N SER A 88 8.86 -10.93 -5.03
CA SER A 88 7.71 -11.37 -5.83
C SER A 88 6.39 -10.68 -5.46
N HIS A 89 6.16 -10.44 -4.16
CA HIS A 89 4.94 -9.79 -3.67
C HIS A 89 4.89 -8.29 -4.03
N ILE A 90 6.04 -7.61 -4.07
CA ILE A 90 6.12 -6.22 -4.54
C ILE A 90 6.03 -6.16 -6.07
N ALA A 91 6.62 -7.12 -6.77
CA ALA A 91 6.59 -7.18 -8.23
C ALA A 91 5.15 -7.26 -8.77
N ALA A 92 4.26 -7.98 -8.07
CA ALA A 92 2.83 -8.07 -8.40
C ALA A 92 2.08 -6.73 -8.25
N HIS A 93 2.61 -5.78 -7.47
CA HIS A 93 1.95 -4.49 -7.18
C HIS A 93 2.78 -3.28 -7.60
N LYS A 94 3.84 -3.48 -8.39
CA LYS A 94 4.79 -2.44 -8.78
C LYS A 94 4.11 -1.24 -9.47
N GLU A 95 3.14 -1.49 -10.33
CA GLU A 95 2.44 -0.43 -11.08
C GLU A 95 1.56 0.40 -10.16
N GLN A 96 0.85 -0.25 -9.23
CA GLN A 96 0.05 0.41 -8.21
C GLN A 96 0.95 1.28 -7.31
N ILE A 97 2.08 0.74 -6.85
CA ILE A 97 3.05 1.48 -6.02
C ILE A 97 3.60 2.71 -6.76
N LEU A 98 4.00 2.57 -8.03
CA LEU A 98 4.52 3.68 -8.83
C LEU A 98 3.45 4.75 -9.04
N ARG A 99 2.22 4.36 -9.38
CA ARG A 99 1.10 5.30 -9.57
C ARG A 99 0.76 6.08 -8.30
N LEU A 100 0.82 5.42 -7.14
CA LEU A 100 0.63 6.07 -5.84
C LEU A 100 1.78 7.01 -5.49
N THR A 101 2.99 6.67 -5.89
CA THR A 101 4.17 7.52 -5.69
C THR A 101 4.10 8.81 -6.52
N GLU A 102 3.57 8.74 -7.74
CA GLU A 102 3.37 9.90 -8.63
C GLU A 102 2.23 10.81 -8.19
N THR A 103 1.25 10.29 -7.45
CA THR A 103 0.11 11.08 -6.94
C THR A 103 0.10 11.13 -5.40
N PRO A 104 0.95 11.94 -4.76
CA PRO A 104 1.05 11.99 -3.30
C PRO A 104 -0.27 12.35 -2.61
N SER A 105 -1.13 13.16 -3.26
CA SER A 105 -2.47 13.50 -2.76
C SER A 105 -3.40 12.28 -2.62
N LYS A 106 -3.19 11.22 -3.40
CA LYS A 106 -3.97 9.97 -3.30
C LYS A 106 -3.50 9.08 -2.15
N ILE A 107 -2.25 9.21 -1.69
CA ILE A 107 -1.74 8.42 -0.56
C ILE A 107 -2.50 8.76 0.73
N SER A 108 -2.83 10.04 0.93
CA SER A 108 -3.66 10.49 2.06
C SER A 108 -5.13 10.06 1.95
N GLN A 109 -5.57 9.68 0.75
CA GLN A 109 -6.95 9.28 0.47
C GLN A 109 -7.20 7.77 0.57
N ILE A 110 -6.17 6.96 0.86
CA ILE A 110 -6.34 5.51 0.99
C ILE A 110 -6.67 5.18 2.45
N ALA A 111 -7.87 4.62 2.66
CA ALA A 111 -8.28 4.04 3.93
C ALA A 111 -7.37 2.83 4.23
N THR A 112 -6.42 3.00 5.15
CA THR A 112 -5.59 1.90 5.66
C THR A 112 -6.19 1.38 6.96
N LYS A 113 -5.85 0.17 7.39
CA LYS A 113 -6.40 -0.43 8.62
C LYS A 113 -6.12 0.45 9.85
N ARG A 114 -5.00 1.18 9.85
CA ARG A 114 -4.62 2.19 10.86
C ARG A 114 -5.17 3.60 10.61
N ASN A 115 -5.73 3.88 9.44
CA ASN A 115 -6.40 5.14 9.12
C ASN A 115 -7.77 4.85 8.50
N PRO A 116 -8.76 4.41 9.30
CA PRO A 116 -10.12 4.25 8.81
C PRO A 116 -10.62 5.61 8.37
N MET A 117 -10.81 5.80 7.07
CA MET A 117 -11.62 6.92 6.62
C MET A 117 -13.02 6.71 7.20
N PRO A 118 -13.62 7.73 7.87
CA PRO A 118 -15.03 7.65 8.17
C PRO A 118 -15.76 7.52 6.84
N ARG A 119 -16.26 6.32 6.52
CA ARG A 119 -17.31 6.18 5.50
C ARG A 119 -18.41 7.14 5.93
N GLU A 120 -18.87 7.97 5.01
CA GLU A 120 -19.95 8.94 5.24
C GLU A 120 -20.97 8.37 6.20
N ILE A 121 -21.15 9.03 7.35
CA ILE A 121 -22.29 8.77 8.20
C ILE A 121 -23.48 9.26 7.37
N ILE A 122 -24.16 8.33 6.69
CA ILE A 122 -25.44 8.64 6.04
C ILE A 122 -26.40 8.95 7.19
N GLN A 123 -26.48 10.23 7.58
CA GLN A 123 -27.56 10.71 8.43
C GLN A 123 -28.83 10.64 7.61
N VAL A 124 -29.53 9.51 7.71
CA VAL A 124 -30.89 9.39 7.23
C VAL A 124 -31.75 10.28 8.13
N LYS A 125 -31.99 11.53 7.70
CA LYS A 125 -33.03 12.37 8.28
C LYS A 125 -34.37 11.77 7.85
N LEU A 126 -34.92 10.89 8.67
CA LEU A 126 -36.30 10.44 8.51
C LEU A 126 -37.21 11.66 8.73
N PRO A 127 -38.04 12.06 7.75
CA PRO A 127 -39.06 13.08 8.00
C PRO A 127 -40.05 12.51 9.01
N ARG A 128 -40.11 13.13 10.20
CA ARG A 128 -41.06 12.80 11.28
C ARG A 128 -42.54 12.94 10.88
N ASP A 129 -42.81 13.52 9.72
CA ASP A 129 -44.15 13.89 9.26
C ASP A 129 -44.95 12.73 8.64
N ARG A 130 -44.40 11.51 8.60
CA ARG A 130 -45.08 10.33 8.04
C ARG A 130 -45.17 9.11 8.95
N THR A 131 -44.73 9.20 10.20
CA THR A 131 -45.04 8.18 11.20
C THR A 131 -46.29 8.59 11.94
N LYS A 132 -47.45 8.05 11.51
CA LYS A 132 -48.63 7.96 12.36
C LYS A 132 -48.27 7.04 13.53
N THR A 133 -47.73 7.61 14.59
CA THR A 133 -47.52 6.91 15.84
C THR A 133 -48.85 6.90 16.57
N GLU A 134 -49.62 5.83 16.41
CA GLU A 134 -50.76 5.55 17.30
C GLU A 134 -50.22 4.83 18.54
N HIS A 135 -50.54 5.36 19.70
CA HIS A 135 -50.12 4.82 20.98
C HIS A 135 -51.11 3.71 21.37
N ILE A 136 -50.76 2.46 21.07
CA ILE A 136 -51.60 1.30 21.43
C ILE A 136 -51.21 0.90 22.85
N THR A 137 -52.15 0.99 23.78
CA THR A 137 -51.96 0.56 25.17
C THR A 137 -52.43 -0.90 25.28
N ILE A 138 -51.83 -1.67 26.20
CA ILE A 138 -52.04 -3.14 26.32
C ILE A 138 -53.50 -3.49 26.73
N ASP A 139 -54.35 -2.50 27.02
CA ASP A 139 -55.79 -2.66 27.28
C ASP A 139 -56.66 -2.73 26.02
N ASP A 140 -56.15 -2.42 24.81
CA ASP A 140 -56.96 -2.39 23.56
C ASP A 140 -56.94 -3.72 22.77
N ILE A 141 -56.32 -4.78 23.29
CA ILE A 141 -56.10 -6.04 22.55
C ILE A 141 -57.11 -7.16 22.88
N ASP A 142 -58.14 -6.89 23.69
CA ASP A 142 -59.11 -7.91 24.14
C ASP A 142 -60.48 -7.86 23.45
N LEU A 143 -60.58 -7.25 22.26
CA LEU A 143 -61.81 -7.25 21.48
C LEU A 143 -61.48 -7.40 20.00
N VAL A 144 -61.15 -8.62 19.56
CA VAL A 144 -61.59 -9.26 18.30
C VAL A 144 -60.87 -10.62 18.23
N PHE A 145 -61.53 -11.70 18.64
CA PHE A 145 -61.50 -12.97 17.91
C PHE A 145 -62.86 -13.66 18.13
N PRO A 146 -63.52 -14.16 17.06
CA PRO A 146 -64.89 -14.70 17.08
C PRO A 146 -65.05 -16.01 17.82
#